data_AF-A0A3E1EEF3-F1
#
_entry.id   AF-A0A3E1EEF3-F1
#
_cell.length_a   1.000
_cell.length_b   1.000
_cell.length_c   1.000
_cell.angle_alpha   90.00
_cell.angle_beta   90.00
_cell.angle_gamma   90.00
#
_symmetry.space_group_name_H-M   'P 1'
#
loop_
_entity.id
_entity.type
_entity.pdbx_description
1 polymer ?
#
loop_
_entity_poly.entity_id
_entity_poly.type
_entity_poly.pdbx_seq_one_letter_code
_entity_poly.pdbx_strand_id
1 'polypeptide(L)'
;MGPTPAHPGLFPRRTNIQLAAIPLDAIRGTPDGIFVLRVLKAEPIGRLLGNAVWDNNLLAHVSRRLFDRFISFLFARTDSMDRPHFIRKIHGVRNPALRTSAMTLAQQLRLEGIQEGRMEERTHSRRQSVLEALDLRFGPIPDGLRDSIGTIADPEKLRALLRAAIVSDSLESFAASL
;
A
#
# COMPACT_ATOMS: atom_id res chain seq x y z
N MET A 1 28.39 51.04 42.15
CA MET A 1 27.39 50.30 42.98
C MET A 1 26.12 50.15 42.15
N GLY A 2 25.68 48.91 41.95
CA GLY A 2 24.53 48.54 41.09
C GLY A 2 24.90 47.36 40.18
N PRO A 3 24.31 46.15 40.33
CA PRO A 3 25.04 44.89 40.13
C PRO A 3 24.79 44.18 38.78
N THR A 4 25.75 43.37 38.37
CA THR A 4 25.61 42.28 37.39
C THR A 4 24.84 41.09 38.00
N PRO A 5 23.99 40.41 37.21
CA PRO A 5 23.89 38.95 37.28
C PRO A 5 24.04 38.34 35.87
N ALA A 6 25.08 37.54 35.61
CA ALA A 6 25.10 36.08 35.78
C ALA A 6 24.09 35.33 34.87
N HIS A 7 24.59 34.80 33.74
CA HIS A 7 24.04 33.61 33.05
C HIS A 7 24.02 32.42 34.03
N PRO A 8 23.08 31.42 33.96
CA PRO A 8 22.98 30.47 32.84
C PRO A 8 21.59 29.79 32.65
N GLY A 9 21.38 29.00 31.59
CA GLY A 9 20.20 28.12 31.54
C GLY A 9 19.90 27.45 30.20
N LEU A 10 20.26 26.17 30.10
CA LEU A 10 19.95 25.17 29.08
C LEU A 10 18.55 25.25 28.42
N PHE A 11 18.54 25.07 27.09
CA PHE A 11 17.66 24.23 26.23
C PHE A 11 16.29 23.77 26.79
N PRO A 12 15.20 23.74 25.98
CA PRO A 12 15.13 22.69 24.94
C PRO A 12 14.27 22.97 23.68
N ARG A 13 14.75 22.39 22.57
CA ARG A 13 13.99 21.63 21.56
C ARG A 13 12.47 21.90 21.50
N ARG A 14 12.02 22.89 20.70
CA ARG A 14 10.62 23.00 20.24
C ARG A 14 10.51 23.49 18.80
N THR A 15 11.24 22.87 17.87
CA THR A 15 11.11 23.12 16.41
C THR A 15 10.22 22.09 15.71
N ASN A 16 9.07 21.73 16.29
CA ASN A 16 8.13 20.79 15.65
C ASN A 16 6.65 21.23 15.63
N ILE A 17 6.32 22.46 16.04
CA ILE A 17 4.90 22.88 16.15
C ILE A 17 4.53 24.04 15.22
N GLN A 18 5.49 24.75 14.62
CA GLN A 18 5.14 25.91 13.77
C GLN A 18 4.68 25.57 12.35
N LEU A 19 4.95 24.36 11.82
CA LEU A 19 4.41 23.96 10.50
C LEU A 19 2.90 23.65 10.54
N ALA A 20 2.38 23.23 11.69
CA ALA A 20 0.97 22.90 11.85
C ALA A 20 0.06 24.14 11.76
N ALA A 21 0.55 25.30 12.21
CA ALA A 21 -0.25 26.51 12.40
C ALA A 21 -0.33 27.46 11.19
N ILE A 22 0.42 27.23 10.10
CA ILE A 22 0.40 28.12 8.93
C ILE A 22 -0.90 27.91 8.13
N PRO A 23 -1.73 28.95 7.92
CA PRO A 23 -2.87 28.90 7.01
C PRO A 23 -2.45 28.44 5.60
N LEU A 24 -3.24 27.59 4.95
CA LEU A 24 -2.89 26.98 3.64
C LEU A 24 -2.59 28.02 2.54
N ASP A 25 -3.12 29.22 2.70
CA ASP A 25 -2.98 30.42 1.86
C ASP A 25 -1.72 31.27 2.17
N ALA A 26 -1.09 31.10 3.33
CA ALA A 26 0.14 31.80 3.72
C ALA A 26 1.44 31.05 3.34
N ILE A 27 1.32 29.87 2.72
CA ILE A 27 2.45 29.05 2.27
C ILE A 27 3.06 29.68 1.01
N ARG A 28 4.13 30.46 1.17
CA ARG A 28 4.97 30.92 0.06
C ARG A 28 5.88 29.79 -0.40
N GLY A 29 5.91 29.49 -1.70
CA GLY A 29 6.75 28.43 -2.24
C GLY A 29 6.45 28.12 -3.71
N THR A 30 7.14 27.13 -4.26
CA THR A 30 6.84 26.60 -5.60
C THR A 30 5.48 25.88 -5.59
N PRO A 31 4.81 25.75 -6.75
CA PRO A 31 3.59 24.92 -6.87
C PRO A 31 3.76 23.53 -6.26
N ASP A 32 4.92 22.92 -6.45
CA ASP A 32 5.30 21.63 -5.84
C ASP A 32 5.31 21.67 -4.31
N GLY A 33 5.96 22.68 -3.73
CA GLY A 33 6.03 22.82 -2.27
C GLY A 33 4.67 23.06 -1.64
N ILE A 34 3.84 23.90 -2.27
CA ILE A 34 2.45 24.13 -1.86
C ILE A 34 1.68 22.80 -1.92
N PHE A 35 1.78 22.07 -3.03
CA PHE A 35 1.09 20.79 -3.20
C PHE A 35 1.47 19.76 -2.14
N VAL A 36 2.76 19.57 -1.85
CA VAL A 36 3.22 18.67 -0.76
C VAL A 36 2.60 19.05 0.57
N LEU A 37 2.61 20.33 0.92
CA LEU A 37 2.06 20.79 2.20
C LEU A 37 0.53 20.59 2.28
N ARG A 38 -0.20 20.80 1.16
CA ARG A 38 -1.64 20.49 1.10
C ARG A 38 -1.90 19.00 1.32
N VAL A 39 -1.10 18.12 0.70
CA VAL A 39 -1.20 16.67 0.87
C VAL A 39 -0.93 16.28 2.32
N LEU A 40 0.17 16.73 2.91
CA LEU A 40 0.55 16.41 4.30
C LEU A 40 -0.49 16.88 5.33
N LYS A 41 -1.13 18.03 5.09
CA LYS A 41 -2.22 18.52 5.98
C LYS A 41 -3.53 17.76 5.78
N ALA A 42 -3.83 17.33 4.56
CA ALA A 42 -5.07 16.64 4.23
C ALA A 42 -5.04 15.15 4.59
N GLU A 43 -3.86 14.52 4.61
CA GLU A 43 -3.66 13.11 4.94
C GLU A 43 -4.25 12.70 6.30
N PRO A 44 -3.84 13.28 7.46
CA PRO A 44 -4.27 12.80 8.77
C PRO A 44 -5.77 12.97 9.03
N ILE A 45 -6.43 13.86 8.29
CA ILE A 45 -7.87 14.13 8.41
C ILE A 45 -8.71 13.46 7.30
N GLY A 46 -8.10 12.59 6.49
CA GLY A 46 -8.80 11.84 5.44
C GLY A 46 -9.35 12.68 4.29
N ARG A 47 -8.79 13.87 4.02
CA ARG A 47 -9.29 14.82 3.00
C ARG A 47 -8.43 14.89 1.74
N LEU A 48 -7.67 13.83 1.43
CA LEU A 48 -6.76 13.78 0.27
C LEU A 48 -7.49 13.95 -1.08
N LEU A 49 -8.77 13.59 -1.17
CA LEU A 49 -9.60 13.80 -2.37
C LEU A 49 -10.31 15.18 -2.38
N GLY A 50 -10.07 16.01 -1.36
CA GLY A 50 -10.68 17.34 -1.23
C GLY A 50 -10.22 18.33 -2.30
N ASN A 51 -11.05 19.35 -2.55
CA ASN A 51 -10.79 20.38 -3.57
C ASN A 51 -9.51 21.19 -3.30
N ALA A 52 -9.07 21.28 -2.04
CA ALA A 52 -7.81 21.95 -1.70
C ALA A 52 -6.59 21.25 -2.32
N VAL A 53 -6.56 19.91 -2.31
CA VAL A 53 -5.45 19.12 -2.90
C VAL A 53 -5.59 19.06 -4.42
N TRP A 54 -6.82 18.92 -4.92
CA TRP A 54 -7.14 18.78 -6.35
C TRP A 54 -7.47 20.11 -7.04
N ASP A 55 -6.86 21.19 -6.57
CA ASP A 55 -7.03 22.52 -7.15
C ASP A 55 -6.39 22.55 -8.55
N ASN A 56 -7.22 22.74 -9.57
CA ASN A 56 -6.77 22.71 -10.96
C ASN A 56 -5.78 23.81 -11.32
N ASN A 57 -5.82 24.96 -10.65
CA ASN A 57 -4.85 26.03 -10.88
C ASN A 57 -3.47 25.63 -10.34
N LEU A 58 -3.45 25.03 -9.15
CA LEU A 58 -2.22 24.49 -8.57
C LEU A 58 -1.68 23.33 -9.42
N LEU A 59 -2.51 22.33 -9.71
CA LEU A 59 -2.12 21.13 -10.46
C LEU A 59 -1.63 21.43 -11.88
N ALA A 60 -2.09 22.51 -12.50
CA ALA A 60 -1.56 22.93 -13.80
C ALA A 60 -0.05 23.21 -13.78
N HIS A 61 0.48 23.62 -12.63
CA HIS A 61 1.86 24.04 -12.43
C HIS A 61 2.70 23.07 -11.57
N VAL A 62 2.10 21.98 -11.08
CA VAL A 62 2.81 20.94 -10.34
C VAL A 62 3.62 20.07 -11.30
N SER A 63 4.84 19.73 -10.89
CA SER A 63 5.72 18.87 -11.66
C SER A 63 5.14 17.46 -11.78
N ARG A 64 5.31 16.87 -12.98
CA ARG A 64 4.86 15.51 -13.25
C ARG A 64 5.43 14.49 -12.27
N ARG A 65 6.73 14.58 -11.97
CA ARG A 65 7.41 13.65 -11.07
C ARG A 65 6.78 13.64 -9.67
N LEU A 66 6.43 14.81 -9.15
CA LEU A 66 5.79 14.91 -7.83
C LEU A 66 4.36 14.37 -7.87
N PHE A 67 3.59 14.73 -8.90
CA PHE A 67 2.24 14.25 -9.07
C PHE A 67 2.18 12.72 -9.22
N ASP A 68 3.06 12.13 -10.02
CA ASP A 68 3.14 10.67 -10.20
C ASP A 68 3.42 9.97 -8.86
N ARG A 69 4.35 10.50 -8.06
CA ARG A 69 4.62 9.97 -6.70
C ARG A 69 3.41 10.09 -5.79
N PHE A 70 2.64 11.17 -5.88
CA PHE A 70 1.40 11.33 -5.13
C PHE A 70 0.32 10.31 -5.57
N ILE A 71 0.18 10.06 -6.87
CA ILE A 71 -0.75 9.04 -7.38
C ILE A 71 -0.36 7.65 -6.88
N SER A 72 0.93 7.27 -6.96
CA SER A 72 1.41 6.01 -6.39
C SER A 72 1.10 5.90 -4.89
N PHE A 73 1.33 6.98 -4.14
CA PHE A 73 1.04 7.02 -2.70
C PHE A 73 -0.44 6.80 -2.39
N LEU A 74 -1.36 7.41 -3.15
CA LEU A 74 -2.80 7.20 -2.96
C LEU A 74 -3.21 5.75 -3.25
N PHE A 75 -2.66 5.13 -4.30
CA PHE A 75 -2.94 3.75 -4.64
C PHE A 75 -2.35 2.73 -3.67
N ALA A 76 -1.25 3.04 -3.00
CA ALA A 76 -0.72 2.16 -1.96
C ALA A 76 -1.63 2.08 -0.72
N ARG A 77 -2.59 3.01 -0.57
CA ARG A 77 -3.40 3.20 0.65
C ARG A 77 -4.86 2.79 0.48
N THR A 78 -5.13 1.86 -0.43
CA THR A 78 -6.45 1.66 -1.07
C THR A 78 -7.54 1.04 -0.18
N ASP A 79 -7.23 0.57 1.03
CA ASP A 79 -8.20 -0.16 1.87
C ASP A 79 -9.44 0.65 2.31
N SER A 80 -9.44 1.98 2.16
CA SER A 80 -10.58 2.86 2.50
C SER A 80 -10.91 3.94 1.47
N MET A 81 -10.25 3.95 0.31
CA MET A 81 -10.38 5.05 -0.66
C MET A 81 -11.53 4.82 -1.66
N ASP A 82 -12.41 5.81 -1.80
CA ASP A 82 -13.46 5.84 -2.84
C ASP A 82 -12.82 5.94 -4.25
N ARG A 83 -12.60 4.77 -4.87
CA ARG A 83 -12.00 4.65 -6.21
C ARG A 83 -12.80 5.40 -7.28
N PRO A 84 -14.14 5.30 -7.36
CA PRO A 84 -14.93 6.12 -8.28
C PRO A 84 -14.71 7.63 -8.14
N HIS A 85 -14.67 8.15 -6.91
CA HIS A 85 -14.41 9.57 -6.68
C HIS A 85 -13.01 9.98 -7.13
N PHE A 86 -12.01 9.16 -6.81
CA PHE A 86 -10.63 9.39 -7.24
C PHE A 86 -10.47 9.38 -8.77
N ILE A 87 -11.07 8.43 -9.48
CA ILE A 87 -11.05 8.38 -10.95
C ILE A 87 -11.65 9.67 -11.54
N ARG A 88 -12.77 10.13 -10.99
CA ARG A 88 -13.40 11.40 -11.41
C ARG A 88 -12.48 12.59 -11.21
N LYS A 89 -11.72 12.62 -10.11
CA LYS A 89 -10.72 13.67 -9.84
C LYS A 89 -9.60 13.66 -10.89
N ILE A 90 -9.08 12.48 -11.26
CA ILE A 90 -8.08 12.36 -12.34
C ILE A 90 -8.64 12.91 -13.65
N HIS A 91 -9.86 12.54 -14.05
CA HIS A 91 -10.47 13.04 -15.28
C HIS A 91 -10.64 14.57 -15.27
N GLY A 92 -10.89 15.16 -14.10
CA GLY A 92 -11.03 16.60 -13.92
C GLY A 92 -9.73 17.40 -13.95
N VAL A 93 -8.56 16.75 -13.99
CA VAL A 93 -7.25 17.42 -14.07
C VAL A 93 -7.08 18.08 -15.43
N ARG A 94 -6.87 19.40 -15.43
CA ARG A 94 -6.71 20.20 -16.65
C ARG A 94 -5.41 19.93 -17.40
N ASN A 95 -4.32 19.63 -16.68
CA ASN A 95 -3.03 19.32 -17.30
C ASN A 95 -3.09 17.92 -17.96
N PRO A 96 -3.04 17.83 -19.31
CA PRO A 96 -3.20 16.57 -20.01
C PRO A 96 -2.06 15.59 -19.74
N ALA A 97 -0.83 16.08 -19.53
CA ALA A 97 0.32 15.22 -19.24
C ALA A 97 0.16 14.54 -17.88
N LEU A 98 -0.29 15.29 -16.86
CA LEU A 98 -0.57 14.72 -15.53
C LEU A 98 -1.72 13.73 -15.56
N ARG A 99 -2.81 14.07 -16.25
CA ARG A 99 -3.98 13.19 -16.39
C ARG A 99 -3.60 11.87 -17.04
N THR A 100 -2.91 11.90 -18.18
CA THR A 100 -2.48 10.69 -18.89
C THR A 100 -1.54 9.87 -18.03
N SER A 101 -0.54 10.49 -17.39
CA SER A 101 0.42 9.81 -16.51
C SER A 101 -0.28 9.08 -15.36
N ALA A 102 -1.22 9.75 -14.68
CA ALA A 102 -1.99 9.14 -13.60
C ALA A 102 -2.88 7.99 -14.07
N MET A 103 -3.50 8.10 -15.25
CA MET A 103 -4.30 7.02 -15.83
C MET A 103 -3.44 5.79 -16.18
N THR A 104 -2.27 5.99 -16.80
CA THR A 104 -1.33 4.91 -17.11
C THR A 104 -0.85 4.22 -15.83
N LEU A 105 -0.44 5.00 -14.84
CA LEU A 105 0.01 4.47 -13.55
C LEU A 105 -1.10 3.70 -12.82
N ALA A 106 -2.33 4.22 -12.83
CA ALA A 106 -3.50 3.53 -12.29
C ALA A 106 -3.78 2.19 -12.97
N GLN A 107 -3.65 2.14 -14.30
CA GLN A 107 -3.83 0.92 -15.07
C GLN A 107 -2.73 -0.10 -14.76
N GLN A 108 -1.48 0.34 -14.69
CA GLN A 108 -0.35 -0.53 -14.36
C GLN A 108 -0.51 -1.14 -12.96
N LEU A 109 -0.76 -0.32 -11.94
CA LEU A 109 -0.97 -0.79 -10.56
C LEU A 109 -2.18 -1.72 -10.44
N ARG A 110 -3.24 -1.50 -11.23
CA ARG A 110 -4.38 -2.43 -11.31
C ARG A 110 -3.98 -3.79 -11.90
N LEU A 111 -3.17 -3.79 -12.97
CA LEU A 111 -2.71 -5.02 -13.59
C LEU A 111 -1.76 -5.79 -12.68
N GLU A 112 -0.85 -5.09 -12.00
CA GLU A 112 0.06 -5.66 -11.00
C GLU A 112 -0.74 -6.30 -9.85
N GLY A 113 -1.70 -5.58 -9.25
CA GLY A 113 -2.53 -6.12 -8.17
C GLY A 113 -3.42 -7.31 -8.61
N ILE A 114 -3.92 -7.34 -9.84
CA ILE A 114 -4.62 -8.51 -10.39
C ILE A 114 -3.67 -9.70 -10.57
N GLN A 115 -2.43 -9.45 -10.99
CA GLN A 115 -1.43 -10.51 -11.16
C GLN A 115 -0.99 -11.09 -9.82
N GLU A 116 -0.72 -10.23 -8.83
CA GLU A 116 -0.40 -10.63 -7.46
C GLU A 116 -1.55 -11.45 -6.84
N GLY A 117 -2.78 -10.95 -6.92
CA GLY A 117 -3.96 -11.69 -6.45
C GLY A 117 -4.16 -13.05 -7.14
N ARG A 118 -3.90 -13.15 -8.44
CA ARG A 118 -3.93 -14.44 -9.16
C ARG A 118 -2.82 -15.39 -8.72
N MET A 119 -1.64 -14.89 -8.37
CA MET A 119 -0.56 -15.72 -7.86
C MET A 119 -0.86 -16.22 -6.45
N GLU A 120 -1.41 -15.37 -5.60
CA GLU A 120 -1.87 -15.74 -4.26
C GLU A 120 -3.02 -16.76 -4.31
N GLU A 121 -4.02 -16.54 -5.17
CA GLU A 121 -5.13 -17.49 -5.39
C GLU A 121 -4.63 -18.85 -5.89
N ARG A 122 -3.66 -18.88 -6.81
CA ARG A 122 -3.10 -20.15 -7.32
C ARG A 122 -2.37 -20.93 -6.23
N THR A 123 -1.60 -20.24 -5.38
CA THR A 123 -0.88 -20.89 -4.29
C THR A 123 -1.85 -21.38 -3.21
N HIS A 124 -2.85 -20.58 -2.87
CA HIS A 124 -3.89 -20.96 -1.91
C HIS A 124 -4.74 -22.13 -2.42
N SER A 125 -5.17 -22.07 -3.69
CA SER A 125 -5.89 -23.16 -4.36
C SER A 125 -5.08 -24.45 -4.37
N ARG A 126 -3.77 -24.40 -4.64
CA ARG A 126 -2.91 -25.59 -4.59
C ARG A 126 -2.77 -26.18 -3.19
N ARG A 127 -2.61 -25.35 -2.16
CA ARG A 127 -2.61 -25.84 -0.77
C ARG A 127 -3.92 -26.53 -0.43
N GLN A 128 -5.04 -25.91 -0.83
CA GLN A 128 -6.37 -26.46 -0.61
C GLN A 128 -6.53 -27.81 -1.34
N SER A 129 -6.05 -27.95 -2.57
CA SER A 129 -6.08 -29.23 -3.29
C SER A 129 -5.25 -30.32 -2.63
N VAL A 130 -4.09 -29.98 -2.04
CA VAL A 130 -3.29 -30.97 -1.28
C VAL A 130 -4.04 -31.43 -0.04
N LEU A 131 -4.62 -30.49 0.72
CA LEU A 131 -5.41 -30.82 1.91
C LEU A 131 -6.66 -31.63 1.54
N GLU A 132 -7.39 -31.26 0.49
CA GLU A 132 -8.57 -32.01 0.05
C GLU A 132 -8.22 -33.44 -0.39
N ALA A 133 -7.10 -33.63 -1.10
CA ALA A 133 -6.64 -34.96 -1.49
C ALA A 133 -6.26 -35.84 -0.28
N LEU A 134 -5.63 -35.25 0.74
CA LEU A 134 -5.29 -35.95 1.98
C LEU A 134 -6.55 -36.31 2.79
N ASP A 135 -7.50 -35.39 2.89
CA ASP A 135 -8.77 -35.60 3.61
C ASP A 135 -9.61 -36.70 2.94
N LEU A 136 -9.66 -36.73 1.61
CA LEU A 136 -10.37 -37.76 0.85
C LEU A 136 -9.75 -39.16 0.98
N ARG A 137 -8.41 -39.26 1.04
CA ARG A 137 -7.73 -40.58 1.09
C ARG A 137 -7.54 -41.11 2.50
N PHE A 138 -7.25 -40.24 3.45
CA PHE A 138 -6.85 -40.62 4.81
C PHE A 138 -7.80 -40.12 5.89
N GLY A 139 -8.79 -39.31 5.54
CA GLY A 139 -9.70 -38.69 6.49
C GLY A 139 -9.07 -37.49 7.20
N PRO A 140 -9.58 -37.10 8.38
CA PRO A 140 -9.29 -35.82 8.99
C PRO A 140 -7.78 -35.61 9.23
N ILE A 141 -7.28 -34.51 8.67
CA ILE A 141 -5.86 -34.16 8.71
C ILE A 141 -5.49 -33.54 10.06
N PRO A 142 -4.43 -34.02 10.74
CA PRO A 142 -3.93 -33.41 11.97
C PRO A 142 -3.54 -31.94 11.78
N ASP A 143 -3.86 -31.09 12.75
CA ASP A 143 -3.62 -29.64 12.66
C ASP A 143 -2.15 -29.29 12.39
N GLY A 144 -1.21 -30.02 13.01
CA GLY A 144 0.22 -29.81 12.77
C GLY A 144 0.67 -30.03 11.31
N LEU A 145 0.01 -30.95 10.59
CA LEU A 145 0.27 -31.18 9.16
C LEU A 145 -0.39 -30.10 8.29
N ARG A 146 -1.60 -29.68 8.66
CA ARG A 146 -2.31 -28.57 8.02
C ARG A 146 -1.49 -27.27 8.09
N ASP A 147 -0.97 -26.96 9.27
CA ASP A 147 -0.13 -25.78 9.49
C ASP A 147 1.16 -25.86 8.68
N SER A 148 1.81 -27.02 8.68
CA SER A 148 3.04 -27.23 7.92
C SER A 148 2.82 -27.01 6.41
N ILE A 149 1.73 -27.52 5.82
CA ILE A 149 1.36 -27.26 4.42
C ILE A 149 0.99 -25.79 4.20
N GLY A 150 0.32 -25.18 5.19
CA GLY A 150 -0.09 -23.77 5.18
C GLY A 150 1.08 -22.79 5.04
N THR A 151 2.25 -23.14 5.57
CA THR A 151 3.47 -22.31 5.48
C THR A 151 4.19 -22.39 4.14
N ILE A 152 3.90 -23.39 3.30
CA ILE A 152 4.64 -23.63 2.04
C ILE A 152 4.19 -22.65 0.95
N ALA A 153 5.05 -21.71 0.56
CA ALA A 153 4.78 -20.75 -0.52
C ALA A 153 5.26 -21.20 -1.91
N ASP A 154 6.09 -22.24 -2.00
CA ASP A 154 6.65 -22.71 -3.26
C ASP A 154 5.63 -23.53 -4.07
N PRO A 155 5.20 -23.06 -5.27
CA PRO A 155 4.21 -23.74 -6.08
C PRO A 155 4.68 -25.10 -6.61
N GLU A 156 5.97 -25.31 -6.89
CA GLU A 156 6.47 -26.60 -7.39
C GLU A 156 6.57 -27.62 -6.26
N LYS A 157 6.95 -27.19 -5.06
CA LYS A 157 6.85 -28.02 -3.85
C LYS A 157 5.40 -28.45 -3.58
N LEU A 158 4.44 -27.53 -3.66
CA LEU A 158 3.01 -27.87 -3.52
C LEU A 158 2.52 -28.87 -4.58
N ARG A 159 3.07 -28.81 -5.80
CA ARG A 159 2.77 -29.75 -6.88
C ARG A 159 3.32 -31.15 -6.60
N ALA A 160 4.54 -31.22 -6.08
CA ALA A 160 5.15 -32.48 -5.64
C ALA A 160 4.36 -33.09 -4.48
N LEU A 161 3.94 -32.27 -3.51
CA LEU A 161 3.10 -32.70 -2.41
C LEU A 161 1.72 -33.18 -2.87
N LEU A 162 1.09 -32.53 -3.84
CA LEU A 162 -0.17 -33.04 -4.38
C LEU A 162 0.00 -34.45 -4.98
N ARG A 163 1.11 -34.71 -5.66
CA ARG A 163 1.43 -36.06 -6.15
C ARG A 163 1.71 -37.04 -5.01
N ALA A 164 2.48 -36.64 -4.00
CA ALA A 164 2.74 -37.47 -2.83
C ALA A 164 1.44 -37.82 -2.10
N ALA A 165 0.52 -36.86 -1.93
CA ALA A 165 -0.78 -37.08 -1.33
C ALA A 165 -1.63 -38.12 -2.07
N ILE A 166 -1.43 -38.32 -3.38
CA ILE A 166 -2.12 -39.32 -4.21
C ILE A 166 -1.41 -40.69 -4.21
N VAL A 167 -0.09 -40.72 -4.06
CA VAL A 167 0.72 -41.95 -4.17
C VAL A 167 1.03 -42.58 -2.82
N SER A 168 1.16 -41.79 -1.76
CA SER A 168 1.49 -42.30 -0.41
C SER A 168 0.44 -43.28 0.09
N ASP A 169 0.86 -44.29 0.85
CA ASP A 169 -0.04 -45.30 1.42
C ASP A 169 -0.60 -44.89 2.81
N SER A 170 -0.02 -43.87 3.44
CA SER A 170 -0.46 -43.32 4.72
C SER A 170 -0.08 -41.83 4.90
N LEU A 171 -0.64 -41.18 5.91
CA LEU A 171 -0.30 -39.79 6.29
C LEU A 171 1.15 -39.65 6.74
N GLU A 172 1.71 -40.65 7.43
CA GLU A 172 3.10 -40.64 7.89
C GLU A 172 4.08 -40.69 6.71
N SER A 173 3.77 -41.51 5.70
CA SER A 173 4.54 -41.60 4.46
C SER A 173 4.51 -40.28 3.68
N PHE A 174 3.34 -39.63 3.65
CA PHE A 174 3.22 -38.29 3.09
C PHE A 174 4.02 -37.24 3.89
N ALA A 175 3.93 -37.26 5.23
CA ALA A 175 4.61 -36.30 6.09
C ALA A 175 6.15 -36.38 5.98
N ALA A 176 6.69 -37.58 5.69
CA ALA A 176 8.12 -37.74 5.39
C ALA A 176 8.57 -37.06 4.08
N SER A 177 7.62 -36.70 3.21
CA SER A 177 7.86 -36.03 1.92
C SER A 177 7.73 -34.51 1.99
N LEU A 178 7.35 -33.97 3.16
CA LEU A 178 7.11 -32.55 3.43
C LEU A 178 8.40 -31.77 3.68
#